data_AF-C8PM11-F1
#
_entry.id   AF-C8PM11-F1
#
_cell.length_a   1.000
_cell.length_b   1.000
_cell.length_c   1.000
_cell.angle_alpha   90.00
_cell.angle_beta   90.00
_cell.angle_gamma   90.00
#
_symmetry.space_group_name_H-M   'P 1'
#
loop_
_entity.id
_entity.type
_entity.pdbx_description
1 polymer ?
#
loop_
_entity_poly.entity_id
_entity_poly.type
_entity_poly.pdbx_seq_one_letter_code
_entity_poly.pdbx_strand_id
1 'polypeptide(L)'
;MLDSLGFYVPLATKQGFNASVTHIQNALSLLDACNVKKNIADEIGILLENKELTNEEIPAFLSVILLDMWGYKVISKNIREITAVPTDIITETAKWKGVDIVIGYHHPDLGFLVINPKNPANASLFETLKKNELLNIYVGKQDKGAIEAPVAEAVFSAFLALLEGTKPSIPGKILSGPFVFAAPQIKKQSAGGRTRKPARTSAAAKVKTAAKTAKAKETASREAASVQMQAPSGKTRISQQISVIVSNELFHNGNVEAWKRIIRSYNARYPHNKVIVFYDGEQIVDINTLFKWGKVKHGSSIQFAVAGEEIKDLSKLSKYFAEGASPRFEAFLRGSPSTVLNLF
;
A
#
# COMPACT_ATOMS: atom_id res chain seq x y z
N MET A 1 -4.63 31.51 12.28
CA MET A 1 -3.76 32.50 11.62
C MET A 1 -2.34 31.99 11.71
N LEU A 2 -1.69 31.74 10.58
CA LEU A 2 -0.24 31.52 10.56
C LEU A 2 0.41 32.89 10.84
N ASP A 3 1.30 32.96 11.83
CA ASP A 3 2.16 34.14 12.00
C ASP A 3 2.94 34.37 10.71
N SER A 4 2.67 35.48 10.02
CA SER A 4 3.23 35.78 8.70
C SER A 4 4.75 35.88 8.70
N LEU A 5 5.36 36.06 9.87
CA LEU A 5 6.80 36.21 10.06
C LEU A 5 7.59 34.90 9.82
N GLY A 6 6.95 33.73 9.96
CA GLY A 6 7.62 32.43 9.79
C GLY A 6 7.41 31.77 8.43
N PHE A 7 6.38 32.19 7.66
CA PHE A 7 5.95 31.48 6.45
C PHE A 7 7.02 31.43 5.35
N TYR A 8 7.78 32.52 5.18
CA TYR A 8 8.81 32.61 4.14
C TYR A 8 10.18 32.06 4.58
N VAL A 9 10.35 31.68 5.85
CA VAL A 9 11.63 31.18 6.37
C VAL A 9 12.10 29.91 5.65
N PRO A 10 11.25 28.89 5.39
CA PRO A 10 11.66 27.73 4.61
C PRO A 10 12.08 28.09 3.17
N LEU A 11 11.47 29.13 2.58
CA LEU A 11 11.76 29.61 1.22
C LEU A 11 13.08 30.38 1.12
N ALA A 12 13.68 30.79 2.25
CA ALA A 12 14.96 31.49 2.29
C ALA A 12 16.18 30.57 2.06
N THR A 13 15.97 29.24 2.06
CA THR A 13 17.03 28.26 1.79
C THR A 13 16.80 27.58 0.45
N LYS A 14 17.88 27.24 -0.28
CA LYS A 14 17.78 26.50 -1.55
C LYS A 14 17.01 25.18 -1.37
N GLN A 15 17.24 24.48 -0.26
CA GLN A 15 16.58 23.21 0.04
C GLN A 15 15.07 23.39 0.23
N GLY A 16 14.65 24.31 1.11
CA GLY A 16 13.22 24.53 1.37
C GLY A 16 12.48 25.18 0.21
N PHE A 17 13.14 26.07 -0.56
CA PHE A 17 12.60 26.61 -1.81
C PHE A 17 12.35 25.50 -2.84
N ASN A 18 13.34 24.66 -3.10
CA ASN A 18 13.19 23.55 -4.04
C ASN A 18 12.12 22.56 -3.59
N ALA A 19 12.08 22.19 -2.30
CA ALA A 19 11.04 21.31 -1.76
C ALA A 19 9.64 21.89 -1.97
N SER A 20 9.46 23.20 -1.76
CA SER A 20 8.17 23.87 -1.96
C SER A 20 7.77 23.91 -3.45
N VAL A 21 8.72 24.20 -4.35
CA VAL A 21 8.47 24.18 -5.80
C VAL A 21 8.10 22.77 -6.26
N THR A 22 8.82 21.74 -5.81
CA THR A 22 8.50 20.33 -6.12
C THR A 22 7.12 19.96 -5.61
N HIS A 23 6.77 20.35 -4.39
CA HIS A 23 5.44 20.12 -3.84
C HIS A 23 4.34 20.75 -4.72
N ILE A 24 4.50 22.01 -5.13
CA ILE A 24 3.54 22.70 -6.01
C ILE A 24 3.45 22.01 -7.38
N GLN A 25 4.57 21.63 -7.97
CA GLN A 25 4.61 20.91 -9.27
C GLN A 25 3.91 19.55 -9.19
N ASN A 26 4.08 18.83 -8.09
CA ASN A 26 3.40 17.56 -7.85
C ASN A 26 1.88 17.77 -7.69
N ALA A 27 1.45 18.81 -6.98
CA ALA A 27 0.02 19.14 -6.85
C ALA A 27 -0.63 19.42 -8.22
N LEU A 28 0.04 20.19 -9.07
CA LEU A 28 -0.40 20.48 -10.43
C LEU A 28 -0.44 19.21 -11.30
N SER A 29 0.58 18.37 -11.18
CA SER A 29 0.65 17.10 -11.92
C SER A 29 -0.49 16.15 -11.52
N LEU A 30 -0.85 16.08 -10.24
CA LEU A 30 -2.00 15.32 -9.76
C LEU A 30 -3.32 15.86 -10.32
N LEU A 31 -3.50 17.19 -10.34
CA LEU A 31 -4.68 17.83 -10.94
C LEU A 31 -4.84 17.47 -12.41
N ASP A 32 -3.75 17.51 -13.18
CA ASP A 32 -3.75 17.20 -14.62
C ASP A 32 -3.96 15.70 -14.90
N ALA A 33 -3.43 14.84 -14.04
CA ALA A 33 -3.54 13.39 -14.19
C ALA A 33 -4.95 12.87 -13.84
N CYS A 34 -5.59 13.46 -12.84
CA CYS A 34 -6.88 12.99 -12.33
C CYS A 34 -8.03 13.23 -13.32
N ASN A 35 -8.97 12.30 -13.36
CA ASN A 35 -10.26 12.47 -14.01
C ASN A 35 -11.25 11.45 -13.45
N VAL A 36 -12.47 11.45 -13.96
CA VAL A 36 -13.56 10.58 -13.47
C VAL A 36 -13.21 9.07 -13.46
N LYS A 37 -12.20 8.64 -14.22
CA LYS A 37 -11.70 7.24 -14.23
C LYS A 37 -10.38 7.04 -13.48
N LYS A 38 -9.74 8.14 -13.05
CA LYS A 38 -8.45 8.21 -12.40
C LYS A 38 -8.60 8.95 -11.08
N ASN A 39 -8.82 8.19 -10.02
CA ASN A 39 -8.96 8.71 -8.67
C ASN A 39 -7.61 9.18 -8.13
N ILE A 40 -7.60 10.28 -7.37
CA ILE A 40 -6.37 10.87 -6.86
C ILE A 40 -5.57 9.93 -5.96
N ALA A 41 -6.22 9.03 -5.21
CA ALA A 41 -5.52 8.07 -4.36
C ALA A 41 -4.67 7.10 -5.18
N ASP A 42 -5.14 6.71 -6.37
CA ASP A 42 -4.39 5.83 -7.26
C ASP A 42 -3.22 6.59 -7.90
N GLU A 43 -3.41 7.85 -8.30
CA GLU A 43 -2.34 8.68 -8.86
C GLU A 43 -1.28 9.04 -7.80
N ILE A 44 -1.69 9.33 -6.55
CA ILE A 44 -0.75 9.47 -5.42
C ILE A 44 0.01 8.16 -5.20
N GLY A 45 -0.66 7.01 -5.29
CA GLY A 45 -0.01 5.70 -5.24
C GLY A 45 1.10 5.56 -6.27
N ILE A 46 0.87 6.00 -7.52
CA ILE A 46 1.89 5.99 -8.58
C ILE A 46 3.07 6.91 -8.22
N LEU A 47 2.81 8.11 -7.71
CA LEU A 47 3.88 9.03 -7.30
C LEU A 47 4.72 8.49 -6.13
N LEU A 48 4.08 7.81 -5.18
CA LEU A 48 4.76 7.11 -4.08
C LEU A 48 5.65 5.99 -4.63
N GLU A 49 5.11 5.15 -5.52
CA GLU A 49 5.85 4.06 -6.17
C GLU A 49 7.06 4.58 -6.98
N ASN A 50 6.92 5.74 -7.63
CA ASN A 50 8.00 6.41 -8.36
C ASN A 50 8.97 7.18 -7.46
N LYS A 51 8.71 7.27 -6.15
CA LYS A 51 9.47 8.07 -5.17
C LYS A 51 9.49 9.57 -5.47
N GLU A 52 8.44 10.05 -6.12
CA GLU A 52 8.23 11.47 -6.45
C GLU A 52 7.51 12.20 -5.31
N LEU A 53 6.95 11.46 -4.35
CA LEU A 53 6.18 11.96 -3.21
C LEU A 53 6.52 11.16 -1.95
N THR A 54 6.41 11.80 -0.78
CA THR A 54 6.54 11.15 0.54
C THR A 54 5.21 11.13 1.30
N ASN A 55 4.98 10.13 2.17
CA ASN A 55 3.70 9.95 2.87
C ASN A 55 3.29 11.19 3.69
N GLU A 56 4.26 11.95 4.20
CA GLU A 56 4.07 13.16 4.99
C GLU A 56 3.41 14.31 4.20
N GLU A 57 3.56 14.32 2.88
CA GLU A 57 3.00 15.38 2.03
C GLU A 57 1.53 15.15 1.66
N ILE A 58 1.06 13.90 1.74
CA ILE A 58 -0.29 13.49 1.29
C ILE A 58 -1.41 14.34 1.93
N PRO A 59 -1.43 14.58 3.26
CA PRO A 59 -2.51 15.36 3.86
C PRO A 59 -2.62 16.79 3.30
N ALA A 60 -1.48 17.42 3.00
CA ALA A 60 -1.44 18.76 2.41
C ALA A 60 -2.04 18.77 1.00
N PHE A 61 -1.68 17.78 0.17
CA PHE A 61 -2.27 17.61 -1.17
C PHE A 61 -3.77 17.40 -1.12
N LEU A 62 -4.25 16.51 -0.24
CA LEU A 62 -5.68 16.24 -0.12
C LEU A 62 -6.45 17.47 0.36
N SER A 63 -5.88 18.25 1.30
CA SER A 63 -6.51 19.49 1.76
C SER A 63 -6.69 20.48 0.60
N VAL A 64 -5.62 20.79 -0.14
CA VAL A 64 -5.68 21.78 -1.21
C VAL A 64 -6.54 21.29 -2.38
N ILE A 65 -6.27 20.08 -2.89
CA ILE A 65 -6.90 19.60 -4.11
C ILE A 65 -8.35 19.19 -3.85
N LEU A 66 -8.61 18.37 -2.84
CA LEU A 66 -9.97 17.86 -2.60
C LEU A 66 -10.87 18.94 -2.01
N LEU A 67 -10.42 19.64 -0.95
CA LEU A 67 -11.30 20.55 -0.21
C LEU A 67 -11.37 21.92 -0.88
N ASP A 68 -10.23 22.57 -1.13
CA ASP A 68 -10.22 23.95 -1.62
C ASP A 68 -10.53 24.05 -3.11
N MET A 69 -9.93 23.19 -3.94
CA MET A 69 -10.09 23.27 -5.39
C MET A 69 -11.33 22.54 -5.91
N TRP A 70 -11.59 21.31 -5.46
CA TRP A 70 -12.72 20.51 -5.93
C TRP A 70 -13.94 20.54 -5.01
N GLY A 71 -13.88 21.20 -3.86
CA GLY A 71 -15.05 21.39 -2.99
C GLY A 71 -15.62 20.09 -2.40
N TYR A 72 -14.77 19.09 -2.15
CA TYR A 72 -15.17 17.84 -1.50
C TYR A 72 -15.73 18.11 -0.11
N LYS A 73 -16.65 17.25 0.31
CA LYS A 73 -17.05 17.15 1.70
C LYS A 73 -16.18 16.11 2.38
N VAL A 74 -15.85 16.35 3.64
CA VAL A 74 -15.03 15.43 4.44
C VAL A 74 -15.65 15.23 5.81
N ILE A 75 -15.57 14.01 6.31
CA ILE A 75 -15.72 13.74 7.74
C ILE A 75 -14.46 13.06 8.27
N SER A 76 -14.16 13.30 9.54
CA SER A 76 -13.11 12.63 10.29
C SER A 76 -13.75 11.90 11.47
N LYS A 77 -13.53 10.58 11.57
CA LYS A 77 -14.13 9.75 12.61
C LYS A 77 -13.20 8.61 12.99
N ASN A 78 -13.11 8.31 14.28
CA ASN A 78 -12.45 7.09 14.73
C ASN A 78 -13.30 5.88 14.33
N ILE A 79 -12.65 4.83 13.84
CA ILE A 79 -13.31 3.59 13.44
C ILE A 79 -13.84 2.90 14.69
N ARG A 80 -15.14 2.57 14.71
CA ARG A 80 -15.78 1.94 15.89
C ARG A 80 -15.62 0.44 15.89
N GLU A 81 -15.77 -0.17 14.72
CA GLU A 81 -15.72 -1.61 14.51
C GLU A 81 -15.40 -1.86 13.03
N ILE A 82 -14.69 -2.96 12.74
CA ILE A 82 -14.49 -3.47 11.39
C ILE A 82 -14.88 -4.95 11.40
N THR A 83 -16.00 -5.28 10.77
CA THR A 83 -16.46 -6.67 10.62
C THR A 83 -16.57 -7.08 9.16
N ALA A 84 -16.53 -6.12 8.24
CA ALA A 84 -16.64 -6.38 6.82
C ALA A 84 -15.36 -6.96 6.22
N VAL A 85 -15.56 -7.84 5.24
CA VAL A 85 -14.47 -8.37 4.42
C VAL A 85 -14.03 -7.28 3.42
N PRO A 86 -12.72 -7.02 3.26
CA PRO A 86 -12.20 -6.02 2.33
C PRO A 86 -12.78 -6.08 0.91
N THR A 87 -12.95 -7.30 0.36
CA THR A 87 -13.50 -7.51 -0.97
C THR A 87 -14.95 -7.04 -1.10
N ASP A 88 -15.73 -7.12 -0.02
CA ASP A 88 -17.13 -6.68 -0.01
C ASP A 88 -17.20 -5.15 0.02
N ILE A 89 -16.28 -4.51 0.74
CA ILE A 89 -16.13 -3.05 0.76
C ILE A 89 -15.86 -2.54 -0.66
N ILE A 90 -14.87 -3.13 -1.34
CA ILE A 90 -14.53 -2.78 -2.73
C ILE A 90 -15.74 -3.00 -3.65
N THR A 91 -16.34 -4.19 -3.58
CA THR A 91 -17.42 -4.60 -4.49
C THR A 91 -18.64 -3.69 -4.36
N GLU A 92 -18.98 -3.30 -3.14
CA GLU A 92 -20.11 -2.41 -2.87
C GLU A 92 -19.81 -0.98 -3.30
N THR A 93 -18.67 -0.41 -2.90
CA THR A 93 -18.30 0.97 -3.24
C THR A 93 -18.04 1.17 -4.74
N ALA A 94 -17.64 0.14 -5.48
CA ALA A 94 -17.53 0.16 -6.94
C ALA A 94 -18.88 0.43 -7.64
N LYS A 95 -20.01 0.20 -6.97
CA LYS A 95 -21.35 0.52 -7.47
C LYS A 95 -21.69 2.00 -7.34
N TRP A 96 -20.98 2.75 -6.49
CA TRP A 96 -21.30 4.14 -6.14
C TRP A 96 -20.71 5.12 -7.17
N LYS A 97 -21.17 5.01 -8.43
CA LYS A 97 -20.59 5.70 -9.59
C LYS A 97 -20.92 7.19 -9.69
N GLY A 98 -21.89 7.67 -8.90
CA GLY A 98 -22.35 9.06 -8.88
C GLY A 98 -21.45 10.03 -8.11
N VAL A 99 -20.47 9.51 -7.37
CA VAL A 99 -19.55 10.28 -6.53
C VAL A 99 -18.13 9.74 -6.64
N ASP A 100 -17.13 10.58 -6.48
CA ASP A 100 -15.76 10.16 -6.20
C ASP A 100 -15.55 10.02 -4.69
N ILE A 101 -14.75 9.03 -4.29
CA ILE A 101 -14.49 8.74 -2.87
C ILE A 101 -13.00 8.51 -2.67
N VAL A 102 -12.45 9.17 -1.66
CA VAL A 102 -11.06 8.99 -1.23
C VAL A 102 -11.08 8.76 0.27
N ILE A 103 -10.35 7.75 0.73
CA ILE A 103 -10.21 7.43 2.15
C ILE A 103 -8.81 7.81 2.59
N GLY A 104 -8.70 8.62 3.64
CA GLY A 104 -7.46 8.88 4.35
C GLY A 104 -7.44 8.08 5.65
N TYR A 105 -6.39 7.32 5.91
CA TYR A 105 -6.26 6.50 7.10
C TYR A 105 -4.95 6.84 7.83
N HIS A 106 -5.06 7.21 9.10
CA HIS A 106 -3.89 7.52 9.93
C HIS A 106 -3.36 6.24 10.58
N HIS A 107 -2.61 5.45 9.81
CA HIS A 107 -1.99 4.23 10.32
C HIS A 107 -0.85 4.59 11.29
N PRO A 108 -0.77 3.99 12.50
CA PRO A 108 0.24 4.33 13.50
C PRO A 108 1.67 4.11 13.02
N ASP A 109 1.90 3.05 12.23
CA ASP A 109 3.22 2.77 11.66
C ASP A 109 3.56 3.40 10.32
N LEU A 110 2.61 3.37 9.38
CA LEU A 110 2.86 3.70 7.98
C LEU A 110 2.59 5.18 7.69
N GLY A 111 2.12 5.92 8.70
CA GLY A 111 1.69 7.29 8.55
C GLY A 111 0.35 7.37 7.83
N PHE A 112 0.17 8.46 7.08
CA PHE A 112 -1.08 8.70 6.37
C PHE A 112 -1.15 7.83 5.10
N LEU A 113 -2.11 6.92 5.06
CA LEU A 113 -2.43 6.12 3.88
C LEU A 113 -3.60 6.73 3.13
N VAL A 114 -3.51 6.80 1.81
CA VAL A 114 -4.61 7.22 0.94
C VAL A 114 -5.12 6.02 0.15
N ILE A 115 -6.43 5.82 0.12
CA ILE A 115 -7.06 4.60 -0.39
C ILE A 115 -8.22 4.99 -1.32
N ASN A 116 -8.18 4.48 -2.56
CA ASN A 116 -9.36 4.44 -3.42
C ASN A 116 -10.20 3.21 -3.06
N PRO A 117 -11.41 3.36 -2.49
CA PRO A 117 -12.24 2.20 -2.13
C PRO A 117 -12.79 1.47 -3.35
N LYS A 118 -12.74 2.06 -4.55
CA LYS A 118 -13.22 1.42 -5.80
C LYS A 118 -12.15 0.62 -6.54
N ASN A 119 -10.89 0.73 -6.11
CA ASN A 119 -9.78 -0.01 -6.72
C ASN A 119 -9.60 -1.36 -6.00
N PRO A 120 -9.86 -2.51 -6.67
CA PRO A 120 -9.71 -3.82 -6.05
C PRO A 120 -8.30 -4.10 -5.53
N ALA A 121 -7.31 -3.43 -6.13
CA ALA A 121 -5.93 -3.57 -5.78
C ALA A 121 -5.60 -2.96 -4.41
N ASN A 122 -6.53 -2.22 -3.80
CA ASN A 122 -6.42 -1.62 -2.46
C ASN A 122 -7.09 -2.46 -1.36
N ALA A 123 -7.62 -3.65 -1.66
CA ALA A 123 -8.26 -4.52 -0.66
C ALA A 123 -7.34 -4.79 0.55
N SER A 124 -6.05 -5.05 0.32
CA SER A 124 -5.09 -5.29 1.41
C SER A 124 -4.87 -4.09 2.32
N LEU A 125 -5.17 -2.86 1.88
CA LEU A 125 -5.09 -1.68 2.74
C LEU A 125 -6.27 -1.64 3.72
N PHE A 126 -7.44 -2.15 3.32
CA PHE A 126 -8.58 -2.29 4.22
C PHE A 126 -8.35 -3.33 5.32
N GLU A 127 -7.51 -4.33 5.09
CA GLU A 127 -7.08 -5.30 6.12
C GLU A 127 -6.25 -4.65 7.24
N THR A 128 -5.62 -3.50 6.95
CA THR A 128 -4.80 -2.77 7.93
C THR A 128 -5.63 -1.87 8.85
N LEU A 129 -6.92 -1.68 8.55
CA LEU A 129 -7.80 -0.84 9.36
C LEU A 129 -7.99 -1.45 10.75
N LYS A 130 -7.85 -0.61 11.79
CA LYS A 130 -8.05 -1.02 13.18
C LYS A 130 -9.04 -0.12 13.90
N LYS A 131 -9.71 -0.72 14.88
CA LYS A 131 -10.63 -0.02 15.78
C LYS A 131 -9.90 1.12 16.52
N ASN A 132 -10.63 2.20 16.75
CA ASN A 132 -10.20 3.45 17.38
C ASN A 132 -9.18 4.28 16.58
N GLU A 133 -8.79 3.85 15.38
CA GLU A 133 -7.90 4.64 14.53
C GLU A 133 -8.69 5.66 13.69
N LEU A 134 -8.03 6.76 13.32
CA LEU A 134 -8.67 7.90 12.66
C LEU A 134 -8.83 7.65 11.15
N LEU A 135 -10.05 7.79 10.67
CA LEU A 135 -10.41 7.72 9.27
C LEU A 135 -10.97 9.06 8.78
N ASN A 136 -10.46 9.52 7.64
CA ASN A 136 -11.00 10.63 6.88
C ASN A 136 -11.72 10.08 5.64
N ILE A 137 -12.96 10.48 5.43
CA ILE A 137 -13.73 10.08 4.25
C ILE A 137 -14.00 11.34 3.44
N TYR A 138 -13.43 11.43 2.26
CA TYR A 138 -13.64 12.53 1.32
C TYR A 138 -14.60 12.08 0.23
N VAL A 139 -15.64 12.87 -0.03
CA VAL A 139 -16.64 12.59 -1.06
C VAL A 139 -16.87 13.85 -1.89
N GLY A 140 -16.84 13.70 -3.21
CA GLY A 140 -16.99 14.81 -4.14
C GLY A 140 -17.28 14.36 -5.56
N LYS A 141 -17.02 15.25 -6.52
CA LYS A 141 -17.17 14.97 -7.95
C LYS A 141 -15.97 15.49 -8.76
N GLN A 142 -14.78 15.54 -8.15
CA GLN A 142 -13.59 16.17 -8.75
C GLN A 142 -13.92 17.59 -9.25
N ASP A 143 -13.42 17.95 -10.44
CA ASP A 143 -13.71 19.21 -11.14
C ASP A 143 -15.10 19.25 -11.80
N LYS A 144 -15.94 18.21 -11.64
CA LYS A 144 -17.27 18.12 -12.29
C LYS A 144 -18.41 18.77 -11.50
N GLY A 145 -18.06 19.60 -10.52
CA GLY A 145 -18.99 20.42 -9.73
C GLY A 145 -19.16 19.96 -8.29
N ALA A 146 -19.92 20.73 -7.52
CA ALA A 146 -20.10 20.46 -6.09
C ALA A 146 -21.01 19.26 -5.81
N ILE A 147 -20.77 18.61 -4.68
CA ILE A 147 -21.68 17.63 -4.10
C ILE A 147 -22.61 18.31 -3.08
N GLU A 148 -23.90 17.98 -3.15
CA GLU A 148 -24.89 18.40 -2.16
C GLU A 148 -24.60 17.75 -0.79
N ALA A 149 -24.66 18.53 0.29
CA ALA A 149 -24.34 18.04 1.64
C ALA A 149 -25.16 16.79 2.06
N PRO A 150 -26.49 16.71 1.86
CA PRO A 150 -27.26 15.51 2.21
C PRO A 150 -26.80 14.24 1.49
N VAL A 151 -26.21 14.38 0.30
CA VAL A 151 -25.70 13.25 -0.49
C VAL A 151 -24.37 12.78 0.06
N ALA A 152 -23.48 13.72 0.40
CA ALA A 152 -22.23 13.40 1.07
C ALA A 152 -22.48 12.68 2.40
N GLU A 153 -23.40 13.20 3.23
CA GLU A 153 -23.79 12.58 4.51
C GLU A 153 -24.32 11.14 4.36
N ALA A 154 -25.13 10.90 3.32
CA ALA A 154 -25.59 9.56 3.00
C ALA A 154 -24.44 8.63 2.62
N VAL A 155 -23.47 9.10 1.83
CA VAL A 155 -22.27 8.31 1.47
C VAL A 155 -21.40 8.03 2.70
N PHE A 156 -21.19 9.02 3.56
CA PHE A 156 -20.43 8.84 4.81
C PHE A 156 -21.07 7.79 5.71
N SER A 157 -22.38 7.90 5.95
CA SER A 157 -23.13 6.96 6.77
C SER A 157 -23.11 5.56 6.16
N ALA A 158 -23.31 5.45 4.85
CA ALA A 158 -23.24 4.18 4.13
C ALA A 158 -21.85 3.54 4.20
N PHE A 159 -20.77 4.30 4.06
CA PHE A 159 -19.42 3.76 4.13
C PHE A 159 -19.08 3.25 5.54
N LEU A 160 -19.46 3.99 6.59
CA LEU A 160 -19.27 3.55 7.97
C LEU A 160 -20.09 2.29 8.28
N ALA A 161 -21.36 2.25 7.85
CA ALA A 161 -22.22 1.08 7.96
C ALA A 161 -21.59 -0.14 7.27
N LEU A 162 -20.99 0.07 6.10
CA LEU A 162 -20.28 -0.97 5.35
C LEU A 162 -19.05 -1.49 6.09
N LEU A 163 -18.26 -0.65 6.77
CA LEU A 163 -17.14 -1.12 7.61
C LEU A 163 -17.63 -1.99 8.78
N GLU A 164 -18.77 -1.62 9.37
CA GLU A 164 -19.45 -2.33 10.45
C GLU A 164 -20.18 -3.61 9.96
N GLY A 165 -20.03 -3.98 8.67
CA GLY A 165 -20.61 -5.20 8.09
C GLY A 165 -22.12 -5.12 7.88
N THR A 166 -22.69 -3.93 8.01
CA THR A 166 -24.12 -3.69 7.80
C THR A 166 -24.39 -3.27 6.35
N LYS A 167 -25.57 -3.62 5.83
CA LYS A 167 -25.95 -3.28 4.46
C LYS A 167 -26.14 -1.76 4.33
N PRO A 168 -25.38 -1.07 3.46
CA PRO A 168 -25.50 0.37 3.32
C PRO A 168 -26.82 0.77 2.66
N SER A 169 -27.36 1.92 3.10
CA SER A 169 -28.51 2.59 2.46
C SER A 169 -28.00 3.80 1.69
N ILE A 170 -28.22 3.81 0.37
CA ILE A 170 -27.73 4.89 -0.50
C ILE A 170 -28.83 5.39 -1.45
N PRO A 171 -28.94 6.72 -1.65
CA PRO A 171 -29.76 7.30 -2.70
C PRO A 171 -29.44 6.77 -4.10
N GLY A 172 -30.46 6.50 -4.91
CA GLY A 172 -30.28 5.95 -6.27
C GLY A 172 -29.39 6.81 -7.18
N LYS A 173 -29.33 8.13 -6.97
CA LYS A 173 -28.44 9.04 -7.70
C LYS A 173 -26.94 8.76 -7.50
N ILE A 174 -26.57 8.02 -6.45
CA ILE A 174 -25.18 7.59 -6.20
C ILE A 174 -24.81 6.37 -7.07
N LEU A 175 -25.78 5.62 -7.58
CA LEU A 175 -25.53 4.40 -8.36
C LEU A 175 -25.17 4.66 -9.83
N SER A 176 -25.42 5.87 -10.32
CA SER A 176 -25.18 6.26 -11.71
C SER A 176 -24.24 7.46 -11.79
N GLY A 177 -23.23 7.36 -12.63
CA GLY A 177 -22.29 8.45 -12.88
C GLY A 177 -20.97 7.96 -13.47
N PRO A 178 -20.02 8.88 -13.72
CA PRO A 178 -18.79 8.58 -14.42
C PRO A 178 -17.64 8.12 -13.50
N PHE A 179 -17.82 8.15 -12.17
CA PHE A 179 -16.76 7.90 -11.20
C PHE A 179 -16.54 6.41 -10.98
N VAL A 180 -15.76 5.80 -11.87
CA VAL A 180 -15.45 4.37 -11.87
C VAL A 180 -13.96 4.14 -11.86
N PHE A 181 -13.49 3.11 -11.16
CA PHE A 181 -12.11 2.68 -11.30
C PHE A 181 -11.89 2.09 -12.70
N ALA A 182 -10.83 2.53 -13.38
CA ALA A 182 -10.37 1.94 -14.63
C ALA A 182 -8.95 1.38 -14.42
N ALA A 183 -8.80 0.07 -14.55
CA ALA A 183 -7.49 -0.57 -14.47
C ALA A 183 -6.55 0.01 -15.56
N PRO A 184 -5.29 0.34 -15.21
CA PRO A 184 -4.31 0.81 -16.17
C PRO A 184 -4.20 -0.17 -17.34
N GLN A 185 -4.41 0.30 -18.56
CA GLN A 185 -4.14 -0.49 -19.75
C GLN A 185 -2.63 -0.67 -19.85
N ILE A 186 -2.12 -1.85 -19.51
CA ILE A 186 -0.73 -2.21 -19.80
C ILE A 186 -0.60 -2.14 -21.32
N LYS A 187 -0.01 -1.06 -21.83
CA LYS A 187 0.52 -1.05 -23.19
C LYS A 187 1.57 -2.16 -23.20
N LYS A 188 1.20 -3.35 -23.67
CA LYS A 188 2.18 -4.33 -24.14
C LYS A 188 3.07 -3.54 -25.09
N GLN A 189 4.31 -3.28 -24.67
CA GLN A 189 5.34 -2.87 -25.61
C GLN A 189 5.33 -3.96 -26.67
N SER A 190 4.74 -3.64 -27.83
CA SER A 190 4.94 -4.45 -29.01
C SER A 190 6.45 -4.51 -29.15
N ALA A 191 7.03 -5.70 -28.99
CA ALA A 191 8.38 -5.97 -29.42
C ALA A 191 8.41 -5.62 -30.91
N GLY A 192 8.80 -4.38 -31.20
CA GLY A 192 8.97 -3.83 -32.53
C GLY A 192 10.18 -4.49 -33.14
N GLY A 193 10.03 -5.77 -33.49
CA GLY A 193 10.90 -6.42 -34.45
C GLY A 193 10.81 -5.59 -35.73
N ARG A 194 11.86 -4.81 -35.98
CA ARG A 194 12.15 -4.20 -37.28
C ARG A 194 12.26 -5.31 -38.31
N THR A 195 11.15 -5.78 -38.83
CA THR A 195 11.11 -6.51 -40.09
C THR A 195 11.25 -5.46 -41.20
N ARG A 196 12.50 -5.29 -41.64
CA ARG A 196 12.83 -4.58 -42.88
C ARG A 196 11.97 -5.17 -44.00
N LYS A 197 11.09 -4.36 -44.59
CA LYS A 197 10.42 -4.65 -45.87
C LYS A 197 11.49 -4.90 -46.94
N PRO A 198 11.50 -6.06 -47.64
CA PRO A 198 12.17 -6.16 -48.91
C PRO A 198 11.28 -5.52 -49.99
N ALA A 199 11.89 -4.70 -50.83
CA ALA A 199 11.27 -4.07 -51.99
C ALA A 199 10.81 -5.14 -53.00
N ARG A 200 9.65 -4.88 -53.62
CA ARG A 200 9.08 -5.65 -54.74
C ARG A 200 9.87 -5.37 -56.02
N THR A 201 10.36 -6.43 -56.67
CA THR A 201 10.56 -6.46 -58.12
C THR A 201 10.13 -7.82 -58.69
N SER A 202 9.22 -7.71 -59.66
CA SER A 202 8.96 -8.55 -60.85
C SER A 202 8.96 -10.09 -60.77
N ALA A 203 7.76 -10.62 -61.04
CA ALA A 203 7.40 -11.53 -62.15
C ALA A 203 7.81 -13.01 -62.14
N ALA A 204 6.74 -13.80 -62.28
CA ALA A 204 6.57 -15.00 -63.12
C ALA A 204 6.61 -16.40 -62.48
N ALA A 205 5.58 -17.15 -62.89
CA ALA A 205 5.46 -18.59 -63.03
C ALA A 205 4.91 -19.42 -61.85
N LYS A 206 3.66 -19.86 -62.05
CA LYS A 206 3.14 -21.26 -62.02
C LYS A 206 3.49 -22.14 -60.81
N VAL A 207 2.66 -23.00 -60.23
CA VAL A 207 1.27 -23.50 -60.32
C VAL A 207 1.29 -24.73 -59.38
N LYS A 208 0.12 -25.17 -58.85
CA LYS A 208 -0.17 -26.47 -58.20
C LYS A 208 0.42 -26.69 -56.79
N THR A 209 -0.21 -27.40 -55.84
CA THR A 209 -1.58 -27.81 -55.43
C THR A 209 -1.35 -28.75 -54.24
N ALA A 210 -2.41 -29.01 -53.46
CA ALA A 210 -2.58 -30.08 -52.47
C ALA A 210 -1.92 -29.81 -51.09
N ALA A 211 -2.62 -29.53 -49.99
CA ALA A 211 -3.78 -30.15 -49.34
C ALA A 211 -3.43 -31.32 -48.40
N LYS A 212 -3.92 -31.18 -47.15
CA LYS A 212 -4.26 -32.22 -46.15
C LYS A 212 -3.03 -32.89 -45.46
N THR A 213 -3.03 -33.23 -44.17
CA THR A 213 -4.11 -33.43 -43.18
C THR A 213 -3.51 -33.50 -41.79
N ALA A 214 -4.31 -33.15 -40.78
CA ALA A 214 -4.07 -33.38 -39.36
C ALA A 214 -4.60 -34.76 -38.90
N LYS A 215 -3.93 -35.38 -37.91
CA LYS A 215 -4.48 -36.15 -36.76
C LYS A 215 -3.31 -36.62 -35.87
N ALA A 216 -3.21 -36.21 -34.60
CA ALA A 216 -3.82 -36.84 -33.39
C ALA A 216 -3.20 -38.23 -33.11
N LYS A 217 -2.73 -38.62 -31.92
CA LYS A 217 -3.18 -38.47 -30.52
C LYS A 217 -1.98 -38.86 -29.62
N GLU A 218 -1.66 -38.12 -28.56
CA GLU A 218 -2.22 -38.25 -27.19
C GLU A 218 -1.59 -39.41 -26.39
N THR A 219 -0.74 -39.06 -25.43
CA THR A 219 -0.46 -39.87 -24.24
C THR A 219 -0.52 -38.93 -23.03
N ALA A 220 -1.52 -39.18 -22.20
CA ALA A 220 -1.75 -38.69 -20.85
C ALA A 220 -0.53 -39.01 -19.93
N SER A 221 -0.23 -38.36 -18.81
CA SER A 221 -0.93 -37.40 -17.95
C SER A 221 -0.01 -37.01 -16.78
N ARG A 222 -0.39 -35.92 -16.08
CA ARG A 222 0.00 -35.51 -14.72
C ARG A 222 1.36 -34.80 -14.55
N GLU A 223 1.31 -33.48 -14.60
CA GLU A 223 1.66 -32.67 -13.43
C GLU A 223 0.89 -31.35 -13.47
N ALA A 224 0.18 -31.05 -12.38
CA ALA A 224 -0.73 -29.94 -12.26
C ALA A 224 0.05 -28.62 -12.16
N ALA A 225 -0.32 -27.69 -13.03
CA ALA A 225 0.23 -26.35 -13.06
C ALA A 225 -0.24 -25.52 -11.85
N SER A 226 0.69 -25.17 -10.97
CA SER A 226 0.55 -23.99 -10.10
C SER A 226 1.17 -22.79 -10.82
N VAL A 227 0.42 -22.16 -11.73
CA VAL A 227 0.82 -20.85 -12.26
C VAL A 227 0.48 -19.81 -11.21
N GLN A 228 1.48 -19.44 -10.41
CA GLN A 228 1.43 -18.22 -9.61
C GLN A 228 1.26 -17.04 -10.58
N MET A 229 0.08 -16.41 -10.55
CA MET A 229 -0.11 -15.10 -11.15
C MET A 229 0.79 -14.10 -10.42
N GLN A 230 1.84 -13.64 -11.11
CA GLN A 230 2.59 -12.46 -10.71
C GLN A 230 1.67 -11.24 -10.82
N ALA A 231 1.17 -10.77 -9.68
CA ALA A 231 0.54 -9.46 -9.57
C ALA A 231 1.64 -8.37 -9.62
N PRO A 232 1.41 -7.25 -10.33
CA PRO A 232 2.40 -6.19 -10.52
C PRO A 232 2.92 -5.66 -9.17
N SER A 233 4.25 -5.56 -9.10
CA SER A 233 5.06 -5.08 -7.97
C SER A 233 5.02 -3.56 -7.89
N GLY A 234 4.73 -3.00 -6.72
CA GLY A 234 4.74 -1.55 -6.47
C GLY A 234 4.10 -1.15 -5.14
N LYS A 235 2.98 -1.78 -4.75
CA LYS A 235 2.34 -1.41 -3.48
C LYS A 235 3.23 -1.71 -2.28
N THR A 236 3.30 -0.77 -1.32
CA THR A 236 3.75 -1.08 0.05
C THR A 236 2.88 -2.23 0.57
N ARG A 237 3.47 -3.42 0.68
CA ARG A 237 2.81 -4.63 1.16
C ARG A 237 3.29 -4.89 2.58
N ILE A 238 2.41 -5.46 3.38
CA ILE A 238 2.78 -6.01 4.68
C ILE A 238 2.88 -7.53 4.50
N SER A 239 3.98 -8.12 4.95
CA SER A 239 4.10 -9.58 4.97
C SER A 239 3.10 -10.18 5.95
N GLN A 240 2.79 -11.47 5.79
CA GLN A 240 2.16 -12.23 6.87
C GLN A 240 2.94 -12.06 8.18
N GLN A 241 2.22 -12.07 9.31
CA GLN A 241 2.84 -12.10 10.62
C GLN A 241 3.52 -13.46 10.83
N ILE A 242 4.79 -13.42 11.21
CA ILE A 242 5.58 -14.61 11.52
C ILE A 242 5.78 -14.68 13.02
N SER A 243 5.32 -15.78 13.60
CA SER A 243 5.47 -16.09 15.02
C SER A 243 6.84 -16.66 15.33
N VAL A 244 7.50 -16.09 16.34
CA VAL A 244 8.78 -16.55 16.88
C VAL A 244 8.56 -16.98 18.33
N ILE A 245 8.85 -18.24 18.63
CA ILE A 245 8.72 -18.79 19.98
C ILE A 245 9.99 -18.48 20.77
N VAL A 246 9.83 -17.92 21.97
CA VAL A 246 10.93 -17.71 22.90
C VAL A 246 11.35 -19.04 23.51
N SER A 247 12.60 -19.44 23.26
CA SER A 247 13.16 -20.71 23.75
C SER A 247 14.03 -20.53 25.00
N ASN A 248 14.46 -19.30 25.32
CA ASN A 248 15.07 -18.99 26.61
C ASN A 248 14.09 -19.18 27.77
N GLU A 249 14.62 -19.38 28.98
CA GLU A 249 13.82 -19.35 30.21
C GLU A 249 13.10 -17.98 30.37
N LEU A 250 13.80 -16.90 30.03
CA LEU A 250 13.30 -15.53 30.05
C LEU A 250 13.80 -14.75 28.83
N PHE A 251 12.94 -13.91 28.26
CA PHE A 251 13.36 -12.94 27.25
C PHE A 251 13.98 -11.72 27.94
N HIS A 252 15.28 -11.77 28.15
CA HIS A 252 16.01 -10.77 28.93
C HIS A 252 16.57 -9.65 28.02
N ASN A 253 17.20 -8.64 28.61
CA ASN A 253 17.74 -7.48 27.90
C ASN A 253 18.67 -7.86 26.73
N GLY A 254 19.50 -8.90 26.89
CA GLY A 254 20.34 -9.42 25.79
C GLY A 254 19.56 -9.85 24.54
N ASN A 255 18.39 -10.46 24.69
CA ASN A 255 17.55 -10.84 23.55
C ASN A 255 16.95 -9.60 22.87
N VAL A 256 16.51 -8.61 23.64
CA VAL A 256 16.03 -7.31 23.13
C VAL A 256 17.11 -6.62 22.31
N GLU A 257 18.34 -6.56 22.83
CA GLU A 257 19.47 -5.95 22.11
C GLU A 257 19.85 -6.73 20.84
N ALA A 258 19.80 -8.05 20.88
CA ALA A 258 20.01 -8.89 19.71
C ALA A 258 18.96 -8.58 18.62
N TRP A 259 17.68 -8.53 18.99
CA TRP A 259 16.59 -8.20 18.07
C TRP A 259 16.73 -6.80 17.50
N LYS A 260 17.09 -5.79 18.30
CA LYS A 260 17.37 -4.43 17.80
C LYS A 260 18.48 -4.43 16.75
N ARG A 261 19.55 -5.20 16.97
CA ARG A 261 20.68 -5.28 16.03
C ARG A 261 20.32 -6.04 14.76
N ILE A 262 19.47 -7.07 14.85
CA ILE A 262 18.92 -7.79 13.69
C ILE A 262 18.05 -6.83 12.86
N ILE A 263 17.12 -6.10 13.49
CA ILE A 263 16.26 -5.10 12.82
C ILE A 263 17.12 -4.02 12.15
N ARG A 264 18.13 -3.50 12.85
CA ARG A 264 19.03 -2.49 12.29
C ARG A 264 19.78 -3.02 11.08
N SER A 265 20.29 -4.25 11.12
CA SER A 265 20.98 -4.89 10.00
C SER A 265 20.04 -5.05 8.79
N TYR A 266 18.80 -5.50 9.04
CA TYR A 266 17.78 -5.65 8.00
C TYR A 266 17.43 -4.29 7.36
N ASN A 267 17.14 -3.27 8.16
CA ASN A 267 16.80 -1.94 7.66
C ASN A 267 18.00 -1.25 6.98
N ALA A 268 19.24 -1.54 7.39
CA ALA A 268 20.42 -1.03 6.68
C ALA A 268 20.56 -1.63 5.28
N ARG A 269 20.22 -2.91 5.12
CA ARG A 269 20.21 -3.59 3.82
C ARG A 269 19.01 -3.21 2.96
N TYR A 270 17.86 -3.02 3.59
CA TYR A 270 16.58 -2.66 2.97
C TYR A 270 16.02 -1.36 3.60
N PRO A 271 16.56 -0.17 3.23
CA PRO A 271 16.21 1.10 3.88
C PRO A 271 14.74 1.51 3.79
N HIS A 272 14.01 0.95 2.84
CA HIS A 272 12.60 1.23 2.61
C HIS A 272 11.66 0.19 3.25
N ASN A 273 12.21 -0.81 3.93
CA ASN A 273 11.42 -1.80 4.65
C ASN A 273 11.39 -1.44 6.15
N LYS A 274 10.23 -1.61 6.78
CA LYS A 274 10.04 -1.42 8.22
C LYS A 274 9.67 -2.77 8.86
N VAL A 275 10.48 -3.22 9.82
CA VAL A 275 10.11 -4.37 10.66
C VAL A 275 9.16 -3.89 11.76
N ILE A 276 8.01 -4.55 11.87
CA ILE A 276 6.96 -4.26 12.85
C ILE A 276 6.88 -5.47 13.79
N VAL A 277 6.95 -5.22 15.11
CA VAL A 277 6.94 -6.27 16.14
C VAL A 277 5.60 -6.26 16.86
N PHE A 278 5.06 -7.44 17.16
CA PHE A 278 3.82 -7.62 17.90
C PHE A 278 4.02 -8.60 19.06
N TYR A 279 3.29 -8.39 20.13
CA TYR A 279 3.21 -9.29 21.28
C TYR A 279 1.78 -9.28 21.81
N ASP A 280 1.21 -10.48 22.00
CA ASP A 280 -0.18 -10.67 22.45
C ASP A 280 -1.21 -9.95 21.54
N GLY A 281 -0.97 -9.96 20.22
CA GLY A 281 -1.81 -9.28 19.23
C GLY A 281 -1.63 -7.76 19.16
N GLU A 282 -0.93 -7.16 20.13
CA GLU A 282 -0.64 -5.73 20.15
C GLU A 282 0.71 -5.42 19.52
N GLN A 283 0.79 -4.27 18.85
CA GLN A 283 2.04 -3.81 18.28
C GLN A 283 2.97 -3.23 19.36
N ILE A 284 4.24 -3.60 19.30
CA ILE A 284 5.28 -3.13 20.18
C ILE A 284 6.08 -2.03 19.48
N VAL A 285 5.80 -0.77 19.84
CA VAL A 285 6.51 0.42 19.32
C VAL A 285 7.93 0.49 19.87
N ASP A 286 8.07 0.30 21.19
CA ASP A 286 9.37 0.22 21.86
C ASP A 286 9.65 -1.22 22.26
N ILE A 287 10.58 -1.86 21.55
CA ILE A 287 11.00 -3.24 21.79
C ILE A 287 11.59 -3.46 23.19
N ASN A 288 12.08 -2.41 23.86
CA ASN A 288 12.50 -2.49 25.27
C ASN A 288 11.37 -2.90 26.19
N THR A 289 10.11 -2.62 25.81
CA THR A 289 8.96 -2.99 26.63
C THR A 289 8.77 -4.51 26.75
N LEU A 290 9.37 -5.31 25.86
CA LEU A 290 9.37 -6.78 25.94
C LEU A 290 10.18 -7.31 27.12
N PHE A 291 11.16 -6.55 27.62
CA PHE A 291 12.02 -6.94 28.74
C PHE A 291 11.35 -6.78 30.12
N LYS A 292 10.23 -6.06 30.23
CA LYS A 292 9.56 -5.83 31.53
C LYS A 292 9.32 -7.15 32.27
N TRP A 293 9.67 -7.21 33.56
CA TRP A 293 9.65 -8.44 34.36
C TRP A 293 8.34 -9.21 34.18
N GLY A 294 8.47 -10.46 33.70
CA GLY A 294 7.35 -11.38 33.50
C GLY A 294 6.52 -11.18 32.24
N LYS A 295 6.80 -10.16 31.41
CA LYS A 295 6.02 -9.89 30.19
C LYS A 295 6.19 -11.00 29.16
N VAL A 296 7.42 -11.46 28.92
CA VAL A 296 7.73 -12.50 27.92
C VAL A 296 8.56 -13.61 28.57
N LYS A 297 8.07 -14.85 28.47
CA LYS A 297 8.66 -16.03 29.13
C LYS A 297 8.96 -17.12 28.10
N HIS A 298 9.59 -18.19 28.55
CA HIS A 298 9.71 -19.41 27.76
C HIS A 298 8.35 -19.83 27.17
N GLY A 299 8.33 -20.17 25.89
CA GLY A 299 7.13 -20.58 25.15
C GLY A 299 6.24 -19.43 24.68
N SER A 300 6.46 -18.19 25.14
CA SER A 300 5.75 -17.02 24.62
C SER A 300 6.04 -16.83 23.12
N SER A 301 5.04 -16.34 22.38
CA SER A 301 5.19 -15.99 20.97
C SER A 301 5.33 -14.48 20.80
N ILE A 302 6.43 -14.05 20.19
CA ILE A 302 6.58 -12.68 19.67
C ILE A 302 6.43 -12.78 18.16
N GLN A 303 5.59 -11.94 17.58
CA GLN A 303 5.33 -11.94 16.14
C GLN A 303 6.05 -10.76 15.49
N PHE A 304 6.38 -10.89 14.22
CA PHE A 304 6.84 -9.75 13.42
C PHE A 304 6.25 -9.79 12.01
N ALA A 305 6.16 -8.62 11.39
CA ALA A 305 5.89 -8.45 9.97
C ALA A 305 6.87 -7.44 9.37
N VAL A 306 7.01 -7.46 8.05
CA VAL A 306 7.78 -6.46 7.32
C VAL A 306 6.83 -5.69 6.42
N ALA A 307 6.85 -4.37 6.50
CA ALA A 307 6.17 -3.48 5.57
C ALA A 307 7.18 -2.92 4.58
N GLY A 308 6.88 -2.98 3.28
CA GLY A 308 7.73 -2.43 2.23
C GLY A 308 7.27 -2.82 0.82
N GLU A 309 7.83 -2.19 -0.20
CA GLU A 309 7.51 -2.45 -1.61
C GLU A 309 8.01 -3.84 -2.06
N GLU A 310 9.23 -4.19 -1.66
CA GLU A 310 9.88 -5.45 -1.99
C GLU A 310 10.43 -6.12 -0.72
N ILE A 311 9.69 -7.10 -0.23
CA ILE A 311 10.05 -7.84 0.98
C ILE A 311 10.97 -8.99 0.60
N LYS A 312 12.26 -8.85 0.93
CA LYS A 312 13.30 -9.87 0.71
C LYS A 312 13.77 -10.46 2.03
N ASP A 313 14.39 -11.64 1.95
CA ASP A 313 15.06 -12.31 3.07
C ASP A 313 14.21 -12.56 4.32
N LEU A 314 12.87 -12.65 4.16
CA LEU A 314 11.95 -12.85 5.27
C LEU A 314 12.23 -14.16 6.04
N SER A 315 12.58 -15.23 5.33
CA SER A 315 12.99 -16.51 5.94
C SER A 315 14.28 -16.38 6.75
N LYS A 316 15.24 -15.58 6.28
CA LYS A 316 16.51 -15.33 6.96
C LYS A 316 16.31 -14.45 8.19
N LEU A 317 15.46 -13.43 8.08
CA LEU A 317 15.04 -12.58 9.19
C LEU A 317 14.32 -13.37 10.27
N SER A 318 13.37 -14.24 9.89
CA SER A 318 12.70 -15.16 10.81
C SER A 318 13.68 -16.04 11.56
N LYS A 319 14.65 -16.64 10.86
CA LYS A 319 15.71 -17.45 11.46
C LYS A 319 16.52 -16.65 12.48
N TYR A 320 16.95 -15.43 12.14
CA TYR A 320 17.73 -14.61 13.07
C TYR A 320 16.92 -14.17 14.29
N PHE A 321 15.63 -13.86 14.14
CA PHE A 321 14.79 -13.59 15.30
C PHE A 321 14.61 -14.82 16.19
N ALA A 322 14.45 -16.01 15.62
CA ALA A 322 14.41 -17.26 16.39
C ALA A 322 15.73 -17.49 17.15
N GLU A 323 16.88 -17.27 16.52
CA GLU A 323 18.18 -17.34 17.20
C GLU A 323 18.31 -16.24 18.28
N GLY A 324 17.85 -15.02 18.00
CA GLY A 324 17.83 -13.90 18.93
C GLY A 324 16.89 -14.09 20.12
N ALA A 325 15.87 -14.94 20.01
CA ALA A 325 14.94 -15.34 21.08
C ALA A 325 15.35 -16.66 21.78
N SER A 326 16.57 -17.14 21.51
CA SER A 326 17.14 -18.37 22.05
C SER A 326 18.45 -18.07 22.79
N PRO A 327 19.13 -19.09 23.37
CA PRO A 327 20.41 -18.88 24.05
C PRO A 327 21.52 -18.40 23.10
N ARG A 328 21.28 -18.46 21.78
CA ARG A 328 22.20 -18.04 20.73
C ARG A 328 22.22 -16.52 20.49
N PHE A 329 21.42 -15.74 21.22
CA PHE A 329 21.31 -14.29 21.05
C PHE A 329 22.65 -13.54 21.12
N GLU A 330 23.62 -14.07 21.89
CA GLU A 330 24.95 -13.49 22.06
C GLU A 330 25.73 -13.36 20.74
N ALA A 331 25.43 -14.19 19.74
CA ALA A 331 26.02 -14.09 18.41
C ALA A 331 25.78 -12.70 17.76
N PHE A 332 24.68 -12.05 18.11
CA PHE A 332 24.31 -10.72 17.61
C PHE A 332 24.84 -9.58 18.48
N LEU A 333 25.45 -9.86 19.62
CA LEU A 333 25.95 -8.83 20.55
C LEU A 333 27.42 -8.47 20.34
N ARG A 334 28.10 -9.09 19.37
CA ARG A 334 29.51 -8.82 19.04
C ARG A 334 29.71 -7.41 18.50
N GLY A 335 30.81 -6.77 18.89
CA GLY A 335 31.15 -5.41 18.46
C GLY A 335 30.34 -4.30 19.16
N SER A 336 30.61 -3.06 18.78
CA SER A 336 29.98 -1.88 19.39
C SER A 336 28.45 -1.92 19.25
N PRO A 337 27.69 -1.45 20.26
CA PRO A 337 26.24 -1.26 20.17
C PRO A 337 25.76 -0.45 18.96
N SER A 338 26.61 0.40 18.36
CA SER A 338 26.28 1.17 17.17
C SER A 338 26.60 0.46 15.84
N THR A 339 27.33 -0.66 15.87
CA THR A 339 27.74 -1.37 14.67
C THR A 339 26.54 -2.00 13.97
N VAL A 340 26.45 -1.82 12.66
CA VAL A 340 25.54 -2.57 11.79
C VAL A 340 26.19 -3.90 11.47
N LEU A 341 25.57 -5.00 11.90
CA LEU A 341 26.05 -6.34 11.59
C LEU A 341 25.83 -6.65 10.11
N ASN A 342 26.74 -7.40 9.48
CA ASN A 342 26.57 -7.88 8.12
C ASN A 342 25.76 -9.20 8.11
N LEU A 343 24.44 -9.11 8.34
CA LEU A 343 23.55 -10.27 8.37
C LEU A 343 22.79 -10.47 7.04
N PHE A 344 22.64 -9.44 6.21
CA PHE A 344 21.80 -9.43 4.99
C PHE A 344 22.51 -8.80 3.80
#